data_AF-S4NGU4-F1
#
_entry.id   AF-S4NGU4-F1
#
_cell.length_a   1.000
_cell.length_b   1.000
_cell.length_c   1.000
_cell.angle_alpha   90.00
_cell.angle_beta   90.00
_cell.angle_gamma   90.00
#
_symmetry.space_group_name_H-M   'P 1'
#
loop_
_entity.id
_entity.type
_entity.pdbx_description
1 polymer ?
#
loop_
_entity_poly.entity_id
_entity_poly.type
_entity_poly.pdbx_seq_one_letter_code
_entity_poly.pdbx_strand_id
1 'polypeptide(L)' 'MVVKGAHPSPLSAKKFFGSRPFTQINAAVAAQGHEPIDWTIPNLG' A
#
# COMPACT_ATOMS: atom_id res chain seq x y z
N MET A 1 -0.28 6.76 -12.30
CA MET A 1 -0.35 7.41 -10.96
C MET A 1 0.91 7.07 -10.18
N VAL A 2 1.37 7.95 -9.28
CA VAL A 2 2.51 7.69 -8.39
C VAL A 2 2.07 7.89 -6.93
N VAL A 3 2.25 6.88 -6.09
CA VAL A 3 2.09 6.98 -4.62
C VAL A 3 3.48 7.21 -4.01
N LYS A 4 3.64 8.28 -3.24
CA LYS A 4 4.88 8.61 -2.53
C LYS A 4 4.62 8.63 -1.02
N GLY A 5 5.59 8.19 -0.23
CA GLY A 5 5.48 8.15 1.23
C GLY A 5 6.85 8.10 1.90
N ALA A 6 6.85 8.28 3.22
CA ALA A 6 8.07 8.11 4.01
C ALA A 6 8.57 6.65 3.94
N HIS A 7 9.88 6.45 4.06
CA HIS A 7 10.47 5.11 4.05
C HIS A 7 9.99 4.29 5.27
N PRO A 8 9.75 2.97 5.14
CA PRO A 8 9.25 2.15 6.25
C PRO A 8 10.29 1.76 7.30
N SER A 9 11.57 2.11 7.11
CA SER A 9 12.63 1.79 8.09
C SER A 9 12.32 2.37 9.48
N PRO A 10 12.86 1.77 10.57
CA PRO A 10 12.55 2.20 11.94
C PRO A 10 12.73 3.71 12.19
N LEU A 11 13.71 4.32 11.53
CA LEU A 11 14.03 5.75 11.65
C LEU A 11 12.91 6.68 11.16
N SER A 12 12.08 6.24 10.21
CA SER A 12 10.98 7.02 9.63
C SER A 12 9.62 6.32 9.69
N ALA A 13 9.54 5.14 10.30
CA ALA A 13 8.33 4.32 10.37
C ALA A 13 7.12 5.08 10.94
N LYS A 14 7.32 5.97 11.94
CA LYS A 14 6.25 6.82 12.49
C LYS A 14 5.55 7.67 11.43
N LYS A 15 6.26 8.08 10.37
CA LYS A 15 5.70 8.84 9.23
C LYS A 15 5.12 7.93 8.15
N PHE A 16 5.51 6.65 8.13
CA PHE A 16 4.95 5.65 7.24
C PHE A 16 3.63 5.10 7.78
N PHE A 17 3.53 4.85 9.09
CA PHE A 17 2.28 4.45 9.73
C PHE A 17 1.18 5.49 9.49
N GLY A 18 0.00 5.03 9.07
CA GLY A 18 -1.11 5.90 8.71
C GLY A 18 -1.07 6.47 7.28
N SER A 19 0.03 6.28 6.52
CA SER A 19 0.10 6.73 5.11
C SER A 19 -0.77 5.92 4.15
N ARG A 20 -1.27 4.74 4.56
CA ARG A 20 -2.23 3.88 3.83
C ARG A 20 -1.89 3.67 2.34
N PRO A 21 -0.64 3.35 1.96
CA PRO A 21 -0.23 3.29 0.55
C PRO A 21 -0.98 2.19 -0.21
N PHE A 22 -1.21 1.03 0.40
CA PHE A 22 -1.93 -0.09 -0.21
C PHE A 22 -3.38 0.26 -0.57
N THR A 23 -4.08 1.00 0.31
CA THR A 23 -5.44 1.49 0.03
C THR A 23 -5.45 2.48 -1.13
N GLN A 24 -4.49 3.41 -1.18
CA GLN A 24 -4.37 4.37 -2.28
C GLN A 24 -4.12 3.68 -3.62
N ILE A 25 -3.25 2.66 -3.63
CA ILE A 25 -2.98 1.85 -4.82
C ILE A 25 -4.25 1.13 -5.27
N ASN A 26 -4.95 0.45 -4.37
CA ASN A 26 -6.18 -0.27 -4.71
C ASN A 26 -7.27 0.65 -5.27
N ALA A 27 -7.44 1.85 -4.70
CA ALA A 27 -8.37 2.84 -5.24
C ALA A 27 -8.00 3.28 -6.67
N ALA A 28 -6.71 3.46 -6.96
CA ALA A 28 -6.22 3.85 -8.27
C ALA A 28 -6.38 2.76 -9.33
N VAL A 29 -6.16 1.50 -8.93
CA VAL A 29 -6.35 0.32 -9.77
C VAL A 29 -7.83 0.15 -10.10
N ALA A 30 -8.70 0.24 -9.09
CA ALA A 30 -10.15 0.19 -9.27
C ALA A 30 -10.68 1.32 -10.18
N ALA A 31 -10.16 2.54 -10.02
CA ALA A 31 -10.53 3.68 -10.86
C ALA A 31 -10.14 3.50 -12.35
N GLN A 32 -9.20 2.60 -12.63
CA GLN A 32 -8.80 2.22 -14.00
C GLN A 32 -9.58 1.00 -14.52
N GLY A 33 -10.55 0.48 -13.76
CA GLY A 33 -11.36 -0.68 -14.15
C GLY A 33 -10.71 -2.03 -13.87
N HIS A 34 -9.62 -2.05 -13.09
CA HIS A 34 -8.93 -3.28 -12.71
C HIS A 34 -9.35 -3.74 -11.30
N GLU A 35 -9.19 -5.05 -11.05
CA GLU A 35 -9.44 -5.62 -9.72
C GLU A 35 -8.38 -5.15 -8.71
N PRO A 36 -8.76 -4.75 -7.48
CA PRO A 36 -7.82 -4.41 -6.42
C PRO A 36 -6.84 -5.55 -6.11
N ILE A 37 -5.63 -5.19 -5.69
CA ILE A 37 -4.61 -6.18 -5.33
C ILE A 37 -4.91 -6.73 -3.94
N ASP A 38 -4.88 -8.06 -3.80
CA ASP A 38 -4.79 -8.73 -2.50
C ASP A 38 -3.35 -8.69 -1.99
N TRP A 39 -3.13 -7.99 -0.89
CA TRP A 39 -1.82 -7.80 -0.26
C TRP A 39 -1.54 -8.84 0.84
N THR A 40 -2.47 -9.76 1.06
CA THR A 40 -2.34 -10.79 2.09
C THR A 40 -1.25 -11.77 1.67
N ILE A 41 -0.27 -12.01 2.55
CA ILE A 41 0.75 -13.02 2.30
C ILE A 41 0.16 -14.39 2.67
N PRO A 42 0.22 -15.40 1.78
CA PRO A 42 -0.29 -16.72 2.08
C PRO A 42 0.46 -17.32 3.28
N ASN A 43 -0.28 -17.94 4.19
CA ASN A 43 0.32 -18.72 5.26
C ASN A 43 0.71 -20.09 4.70
N LEU A 44 2.01 -20.36 4.63
CA LEU A 44 2.54 -21.56 3.98
C LEU A 44 2.64 -22.79 4.90
N GLY A 45 2.40 -22.66 6.21
CA GLY A 45 2.47 -23.79 7.16
C GLY A 45 3.89 -24.29 7.42
#